data_AF-A0A1U7GI55-F1
#
_entry.id   AF-A0A1U7GI55-F1
#
_cell.length_a   1.000
_cell.length_b   1.000
_cell.length_c   1.000
_cell.angle_alpha   90.00
_cell.angle_beta   90.00
_cell.angle_gamma   90.00
#
_symmetry.space_group_name_H-M   'P 1'
#
loop_
_entity.id
_entity.type
_entity.pdbx_description
1 polymer ?
#
loop_
_entity_poly.entity_id
_entity_poly.type
_entity_poly.pdbx_seq_one_letter_code
_entity_poly.pdbx_strand_id
1 'polypeptide(L)'
;MPTLTIEYEDESERLLIEQALAMVSDLKRTALEAPHGTVLAACEAEAVAKGRKLTASALEEALRRRVAEVDAPQNGRPGPGRRGGGRGGS
;
A
#
# COMPACT_ATOMS: atom_id res chain seq x y z
N MET A 1 17.37 21.64 9.90
CA MET A 1 16.22 20.79 9.54
C MET A 1 16.49 19.40 10.09
N PRO A 2 15.58 18.79 10.86
CA PRO A 2 15.74 17.40 11.25
C PRO A 2 15.62 16.50 10.01
N THR A 3 16.44 15.46 9.94
CA THR A 3 16.45 14.48 8.86
C THR A 3 15.98 13.13 9.40
N LEU A 4 15.15 12.44 8.62
CA LEU A 4 14.66 11.09 8.90
C LEU A 4 15.01 10.19 7.70
N THR A 5 15.54 9.01 7.98
CA THR A 5 15.79 7.96 6.98
C THR A 5 14.77 6.85 7.20
N ILE A 6 14.06 6.47 6.14
CA ILE A 6 13.08 5.39 6.13
C ILE A 6 13.48 4.42 5.03
N GLU A 7 13.56 3.13 5.35
CA GLU A 7 13.65 2.05 4.37
C GLU A 7 12.24 1.68 3.93
N TYR A 8 12.06 1.49 2.63
CA TYR A 8 10.80 1.11 2.00
C TYR A 8 11.07 0.04 0.94
N GLU A 9 10.08 -0.82 0.69
CA GLU A 9 10.21 -1.97 -0.20
C GLU A 9 10.15 -1.57 -1.68
N ASP A 10 9.29 -0.62 -2.02
CA ASP A 10 9.09 -0.16 -3.39
C ASP A 10 8.62 1.30 -3.48
N GLU A 11 8.51 1.76 -4.72
CA GLU A 11 8.17 3.14 -5.04
C GLU A 11 6.74 3.53 -4.60
N SER A 12 5.82 2.57 -4.53
CA SER A 12 4.45 2.86 -4.07
C SER A 12 4.42 3.07 -2.56
N GLU A 13 5.22 2.33 -1.79
CA GLU A 13 5.39 2.58 -0.36
C GLU A 13 6.05 3.94 -0.08
N ARG A 14 7.09 4.30 -0.84
CA ARG A 14 7.71 5.64 -0.78
C ARG A 14 6.67 6.75 -0.97
N LEU A 15 5.82 6.62 -1.98
CA LEU A 15 4.79 7.60 -2.29
C LEU A 15 3.74 7.71 -1.17
N LEU A 16 3.34 6.60 -0.55
CA LEU A 16 2.40 6.60 0.58
C LEU A 16 2.98 7.34 1.79
N ILE A 17 4.27 7.17 2.08
CA ILE A 17 4.98 7.90 3.14
C ILE A 17 4.97 9.40 2.87
N GLU A 18 5.27 9.81 1.64
CA GLU A 18 5.25 11.23 1.24
C GLU A 18 3.86 11.84 1.35
N GLN A 19 2.83 11.11 0.92
CA GLN A 19 1.44 11.55 1.04
C GLN A 19 1.00 11.70 2.50
N ALA A 20 1.45 10.81 3.39
CA ALA A 20 1.17 10.93 4.82
C ALA A 20 1.81 12.19 5.42
N LEU A 21 3.06 12.49 5.07
CA LEU A 21 3.75 13.71 5.51
C LEU A 21 3.09 14.99 4.96
N ALA A 22 2.65 14.96 3.70
CA ALA A 22 1.90 16.04 3.08
C ALA A 22 0.56 16.27 3.81
N MET A 23 -0.18 15.21 4.13
CA MET A 23 -1.42 15.29 4.90
C MET A 23 -1.22 15.93 6.27
N VAL A 24 -0.16 15.56 7.01
CA VAL A 24 0.16 16.19 8.31
C VAL A 24 0.50 17.67 8.15
N SER A 25 1.21 18.03 7.08
CA SER A 25 1.58 19.41 6.80
C SER A 25 0.35 20.26 6.48
N ASP A 26 -0.57 19.71 5.70
CA ASP A 26 -1.84 20.36 5.38
C ASP A 26 -2.73 20.52 6.63
N LEU A 27 -2.82 19.50 7.49
CA LEU A 27 -3.57 19.59 8.74
C LEU A 27 -3.05 20.71 9.65
N LYS A 28 -1.73 20.89 9.72
CA LYS A 28 -1.10 22.00 10.46
C LYS A 28 -1.46 23.34 9.84
N ARG A 29 -1.46 23.44 8.51
CA ARG A 29 -1.88 24.67 7.81
C ARG A 29 -3.34 25.00 8.11
N THR A 30 -4.23 24.02 8.02
CA THR A 30 -5.66 24.20 8.32
C THR A 30 -5.90 24.62 9.76
N ALA A 31 -5.12 24.11 10.71
CA ALA A 31 -5.20 24.56 12.10
C ALA A 31 -4.84 26.05 12.26
N LEU A 32 -3.93 26.58 11.45
CA LEU A 32 -3.51 27.98 11.47
C LEU A 32 -4.47 28.91 10.71
N GLU A 33 -5.11 28.40 9.66
CA GLU A 33 -5.99 29.20 8.78
C GLU A 33 -7.47 29.15 9.17
N ALA A 34 -7.87 28.19 10.02
CA ALA A 34 -9.26 28.04 10.42
C ALA A 34 -9.79 29.24 11.24
N PRO A 35 -11.04 29.68 10.99
CA PRO A 35 -11.70 30.69 11.80
C PRO A 35 -11.75 30.35 13.30
N HIS A 36 -11.88 31.38 14.14
CA HIS A 36 -12.01 31.19 15.58
C HIS A 36 -13.19 30.26 15.93
N GLY A 37 -12.92 29.28 16.79
CA GLY A 37 -13.92 28.31 17.24
C GLY A 37 -14.18 27.16 16.24
N THR A 38 -13.57 27.16 15.05
CA THR A 38 -13.80 26.09 14.05
C THR A 38 -12.59 25.18 13.80
N VAL A 39 -11.43 25.50 14.40
CA VAL A 39 -10.16 24.77 14.22
C VAL A 39 -10.34 23.24 14.30
N LEU A 40 -10.97 22.73 15.38
CA LEU A 40 -11.16 21.29 15.55
C LEU A 40 -12.03 20.68 14.44
N ALA A 41 -13.16 21.31 14.13
CA ALA A 41 -14.08 20.83 13.11
C ALA A 41 -13.44 20.84 11.71
N ALA A 42 -12.67 21.89 11.39
CA ALA A 42 -11.95 22.00 10.12
C ALA A 42 -10.85 20.94 9.99
N CYS A 43 -10.03 20.78 11.05
CA CYS A 43 -8.99 19.76 11.09
C CYS A 43 -9.56 18.34 11.05
N GLU A 44 -10.66 18.06 11.74
CA GLU A 44 -11.31 16.74 11.74
C GLU A 44 -11.85 16.40 10.35
N ALA A 45 -12.58 17.33 9.72
CA ALA A 45 -13.11 17.13 8.38
C ALA A 45 -12.00 16.81 7.37
N GLU A 46 -10.89 17.55 7.44
CA GLU A 46 -9.75 17.32 6.57
C GLU A 46 -9.01 16.02 6.89
N ALA A 47 -8.82 15.69 8.16
CA ALA A 47 -8.19 14.44 8.59
C ALA A 47 -8.94 13.24 8.05
N VAL A 48 -10.28 13.24 8.18
CA VAL A 48 -11.13 12.15 7.69
C VAL A 48 -11.09 12.06 6.17
N ALA A 49 -11.21 13.18 5.46
CA ALA A 49 -11.21 13.20 4.00
C ALA A 49 -9.88 12.68 3.43
N LYS A 50 -8.75 13.21 3.93
CA LYS A 50 -7.42 12.82 3.44
C LYS A 50 -7.01 11.42 3.91
N GLY A 51 -7.34 11.06 5.15
CA GLY A 51 -7.07 9.73 5.69
C GLY A 51 -7.79 8.62 4.90
N ARG A 52 -9.05 8.85 4.52
CA ARG A 52 -9.79 7.92 3.65
C ARG A 52 -9.12 7.76 2.29
N LYS A 53 -8.67 8.86 1.67
CA LYS A 53 -7.98 8.82 0.38
C LYS A 53 -6.65 8.05 0.48
N LEU A 54 -5.84 8.36 1.48
CA LEU A 54 -4.56 7.66 1.73
C LEU A 54 -4.78 6.16 1.92
N THR A 55 -5.76 5.79 2.74
CA THR A 55 -6.11 4.38 3.01
C THR A 55 -6.58 3.68 1.74
N ALA A 56 -7.43 4.33 0.93
CA ALA A 56 -7.89 3.77 -0.33
C ALA A 56 -6.72 3.51 -1.29
N SER A 57 -5.80 4.47 -1.44
CA SER A 57 -4.61 4.28 -2.28
C SER A 57 -3.71 3.15 -1.80
N ALA A 58 -3.51 3.00 -0.49
CA ALA A 58 -2.75 1.88 0.08
C ALA A 58 -3.41 0.52 -0.20
N LEU A 59 -4.73 0.45 -0.07
CA LEU A 59 -5.48 -0.79 -0.33
C LEU A 59 -5.53 -1.15 -1.80
N GLU A 60 -5.68 -0.18 -2.70
CA GLU A 60 -5.59 -0.39 -4.15
C GLU A 60 -4.25 -0.99 -4.54
N GLU A 61 -3.17 -0.51 -3.92
CA GLU A 61 -1.83 -1.02 -4.18
C GLU A 61 -1.65 -2.46 -3.67
N ALA A 62 -2.10 -2.74 -2.44
CA ALA A 62 -2.10 -4.10 -1.92
C ALA A 62 -2.91 -5.08 -2.80
N LEU A 63 -4.04 -4.61 -3.36
CA LEU A 63 -4.83 -5.36 -4.33
C LEU A 63 -4.04 -5.64 -5.62
N ARG A 64 -3.34 -4.65 -6.17
CA ARG A 64 -2.49 -4.85 -7.37
C ARG A 64 -1.39 -5.87 -7.12
N ARG A 65 -0.69 -5.76 -5.99
CA ARG A 65 0.36 -6.73 -5.60
C ARG A 65 -0.21 -8.15 -5.51
N ARG A 66 -1.35 -8.32 -4.85
CA ARG A 66 -2.03 -9.62 -4.73
C ARG A 66 -2.42 -10.21 -6.09
N VAL A 67 -2.96 -9.40 -7.00
CA VAL A 67 -3.30 -9.86 -8.35
C VAL A 67 -2.05 -10.33 -9.09
N ALA A 68 -0.95 -9.56 -9.03
CA ALA A 68 0.31 -9.95 -9.64
C ALA A 68 0.88 -11.27 -9.08
N GLU A 69 0.75 -11.51 -7.78
CA GLU A 69 1.17 -12.78 -7.15
C GLU A 69 0.29 -13.97 -7.54
N VAL A 70 -1.02 -13.77 -7.64
CA VAL A 70 -1.97 -14.83 -8.01
C VAL A 70 -1.84 -15.19 -9.49
N ASP A 71 -1.65 -14.19 -10.36
CA ASP A 71 -1.51 -14.36 -11.81
C ASP A 71 -0.07 -14.73 -12.22
N ALA A 72 0.88 -14.76 -11.27
CA ALA A 72 2.24 -15.18 -11.55
C ALA A 72 2.23 -16.62 -12.08
N PRO A 73 2.87 -16.89 -13.25
CA PRO A 73 2.92 -18.23 -13.80
C PRO A 73 3.59 -19.15 -12.78
N GLN A 74 2.92 -20.27 -12.45
CA GLN A 74 3.50 -21.36 -11.65
C GLN A 74 4.57 -22.08 -12.46
N ASN A 75 5.67 -21.39 -12.79
CA ASN A 75 6.83 -21.98 -13.41
C ASN A 75 7.59 -22.78 -12.37
N GLY A 76 7.25 -24.07 -12.23
CA GLY A 76 8.12 -25.03 -11.55
C GLY A 76 7.48 -25.98 -10.54
N ARG A 77 6.17 -26.27 -10.59
CA ARG A 77 5.67 -27.49 -9.94
C ARG A 77 5.76 -28.65 -10.94
N PRO A 78 6.80 -29.51 -10.88
CA PRO A 78 6.76 -30.76 -11.62
C PRO A 78 5.53 -31.54 -11.14
N GLY A 79 4.58 -31.75 -12.06
CA GLY A 79 3.42 -32.58 -11.78
C GLY A 79 3.86 -33.95 -11.25
N PRO A 80 3.07 -34.59 -10.37
CA PRO A 80 3.44 -35.87 -9.77
C PRO A 80 3.79 -36.85 -10.89
N GLY A 81 5.08 -37.20 -10.96
CA GLY A 81 5.61 -38.09 -11.97
C GLY A 81 4.81 -39.39 -11.96
N ARG A 82 4.20 -39.72 -13.10
CA ARG A 82 3.52 -41.00 -13.32
C ARG A 82 4.59 -42.09 -13.35
N ARG A 83 5.01 -42.55 -12.16
CA ARG A 83 5.87 -43.71 -11.96
C ARG A 83 4.98 -44.96 -12.01
N GLY A 84 4.81 -45.53 -13.19
CA GLY A 84 4.11 -46.79 -13.39
C GLY A 84 4.05 -47.13 -14.87
N GLY A 85 4.60 -48.23 -15.37
CA GLY A 85 5.25 -49.36 -14.71
C GLY A 85 6.03 -50.17 -15.74
N GLY A 86 6.97 -50.98 -15.27
CA GLY A 86 7.68 -51.93 -16.11
C GLY A 86 6.80 -53.11 -16.55
N ARG A 87 7.10 -53.60 -17.76
CA ARG A 87 7.01 -55.00 -18.26
C ARG A 87 7.52 -54.89 -19.71
N GLY A 88 8.64 -55.49 -20.15
CA GLY A 88 9.23 -56.75 -19.76
C GLY A 88 8.65 -57.86 -20.64
N GLY A 89 9.43 -58.32 -21.63
CA GLY A 89 9.33 -59.68 -22.18
C GLY A 89 8.96 -59.83 -23.65
N SER A 90 9.99 -60.23 -24.42
CA SER A 90 10.01 -61.14 -25.60
C SER A 90 9.34 -60.72 -26.90
#